data_AF-A0A6J0JQL5-F1
#
_entry.id   AF-A0A6J0JQL5-F1
#
_cell.length_a   1.000
_cell.length_b   1.000
_cell.length_c   1.000
_cell.angle_alpha   90.00
_cell.angle_beta   90.00
_cell.angle_gamma   90.00
#
_symmetry.space_group_name_H-M   'P 1'
#
loop_
_entity.id
_entity.type
_entity.pdbx_description
1 polymer ?
#
loop_
_entity_poly.entity_id
_entity_poly.type
_entity_poly.pdbx_seq_one_letter_code
_entity_poly.pdbx_strand_id
1 'polypeptide(L)'
;MYKQEPFKEKQFISFSIERAKSEESDPKFCFEKMEGSVFTPCLEGLKHVKSEHGEMLSKPFLDVCKTILPVLDKFGPAMTLVKADIGGNISRLEKNYLSDPNKYKYLYTFVQGEIESKTAKGSSSCTNGLLWLTRAMDFLVELFRNLVAHQDWSMSQACGDSYQKTLKKWHGWIASSSFTMALKLAPDRKKFIDVISGSGDIYTDMASFCSEFGPLLQYNHKFLASVRMDDMKAS
;
A
#
# COMPACT_ATOMS: atom_id res chain seq x y z
N MET A 1 -23.50 15.30 44.91
CA MET A 1 -23.96 15.47 43.52
C MET A 1 -23.06 16.51 42.86
N TYR A 2 -21.88 16.11 42.37
CA TYR A 2 -20.95 17.02 41.70
C TYR A 2 -21.18 16.95 40.19
N LYS A 3 -21.72 18.04 39.62
CA LYS A 3 -21.79 18.24 38.18
C LYS A 3 -20.36 18.51 37.70
N GLN A 4 -19.81 17.62 36.86
CA GLN A 4 -18.58 17.89 36.12
C GLN A 4 -18.85 18.95 35.04
N GLU A 5 -17.95 19.93 34.95
CA GLU A 5 -18.11 21.12 34.12
C GLU A 5 -17.88 20.87 32.62
N PRO A 6 -18.72 21.45 31.73
CA PRO A 6 -18.61 21.35 30.27
C PRO A 6 -17.48 22.19 29.65
N PHE A 7 -16.62 22.83 30.46
CA PHE A 7 -15.61 23.78 29.99
C PHE A 7 -14.34 23.09 29.45
N LYS A 8 -13.91 21.98 30.08
CA LYS A 8 -12.70 21.25 29.65
C LYS A 8 -12.87 20.52 28.32
N GLU A 9 -14.07 20.06 28.01
CA GLU A 9 -14.39 19.37 26.75
C GLU A 9 -14.41 20.34 25.56
N LYS A 10 -14.94 21.55 25.75
CA LYS A 10 -14.88 22.62 24.73
C LYS A 10 -13.45 23.08 24.45
N GLN A 11 -12.60 23.15 25.49
CA GLN A 11 -11.20 23.52 25.32
C GLN A 11 -10.38 22.43 24.62
N PHE A 12 -10.69 21.16 24.88
CA PHE A 12 -10.07 20.02 24.20
C PHE A 12 -10.49 19.91 22.72
N ILE A 13 -11.76 20.19 22.42
CA ILE A 13 -12.28 20.25 21.04
C ILE A 13 -11.68 21.45 20.30
N SER A 14 -11.58 22.63 20.94
CA SER A 14 -10.92 23.81 20.36
C SER A 14 -9.45 23.54 20.05
N PHE A 15 -8.72 22.91 20.97
CA PHE A 15 -7.32 22.52 20.77
C PHE A 15 -7.14 21.47 19.68
N SER A 16 -8.07 20.53 19.56
CA SER A 16 -8.06 19.50 18.50
C SER A 16 -8.40 20.08 17.12
N ILE A 17 -9.29 21.08 17.06
CA ILE A 17 -9.62 21.80 15.82
C ILE A 17 -8.49 22.75 15.42
N GLU A 18 -7.85 23.45 16.36
CA GLU A 18 -6.67 24.28 16.07
C GLU A 18 -5.48 23.44 15.61
N ARG A 19 -5.28 22.24 16.19
CA ARG A 19 -4.26 21.29 15.74
C ARG A 19 -4.55 20.74 14.34
N ALA A 20 -5.81 20.41 14.05
CA ALA A 20 -6.23 19.99 12.70
C ALA A 20 -6.07 21.12 11.66
N LYS A 21 -6.24 22.39 12.06
CA LYS A 21 -5.98 23.56 11.23
C LYS A 21 -4.48 23.85 11.02
N SER A 22 -3.61 23.44 11.96
CA SER A 22 -2.16 23.59 11.83
C SER A 22 -1.47 22.48 11.04
N GLU A 23 -2.15 21.34 10.82
CA GLU A 23 -1.67 20.26 9.94
C GLU A 23 -2.13 20.44 8.48
N GLU A 24 -2.93 21.48 8.19
CA GLU A 24 -3.41 21.84 6.84
C GLU A 24 -2.54 22.91 6.16
N SER A 25 -1.28 23.08 6.61
CA SER A 25 -0.35 24.03 6.00
C SER A 25 1.03 23.42 5.74
N ASP A 26 1.08 22.47 4.81
CA ASP A 26 2.09 22.52 3.74
C ASP A 26 1.43 22.21 2.38
N PRO A 27 0.79 23.21 1.75
CA PRO A 27 0.24 23.07 0.42
C PRO A 27 1.32 23.46 -0.60
N LYS A 28 2.51 22.85 -0.53
CA LYS A 28 3.52 22.89 -1.59
C LYS A 28 4.33 21.58 -1.67
N PHE A 29 3.65 20.46 -1.86
CA PHE A 29 4.12 19.60 -2.95
C PHE A 29 3.64 20.25 -4.25
N CYS A 30 4.33 21.32 -4.65
CA CYS A 30 4.24 21.82 -6.00
C CYS A 30 4.59 20.62 -6.89
N PHE A 31 3.57 20.02 -7.52
CA PHE A 31 3.76 19.29 -8.76
C PHE A 31 4.17 20.34 -9.82
N GLU A 32 5.36 20.92 -9.66
CA GLU A 32 6.16 21.28 -10.81
C GLU A 32 6.24 20.01 -11.66
N LYS A 33 5.99 20.15 -12.96
CA LYS A 33 5.92 19.06 -13.94
C LYS A 33 6.98 18.01 -13.62
N MET A 34 6.58 16.92 -12.98
CA MET A 34 7.48 15.81 -12.69
C MET A 34 7.90 15.26 -14.06
N GLU A 35 9.19 15.23 -14.35
CA GLU A 35 9.67 14.53 -15.53
C GLU A 35 9.32 13.04 -15.40
N GLY A 36 8.61 12.51 -16.39
CA GLY A 36 8.16 11.13 -16.41
C GLY A 36 6.75 10.91 -15.85
N SER A 37 6.46 9.65 -15.48
CA SER A 37 5.16 9.21 -14.98
C SER A 37 5.13 9.11 -13.46
N VAL A 38 3.97 8.75 -12.89
CA VAL A 38 3.84 8.44 -11.45
C VAL A 38 4.72 7.27 -10.99
N PHE A 39 5.24 6.46 -11.92
CA PHE A 39 6.11 5.33 -11.62
C PHE A 39 7.59 5.71 -11.54
N THR A 40 8.01 6.86 -12.09
CA THR A 40 9.42 7.28 -12.09
C THR A 40 10.06 7.18 -10.69
N PRO A 41 9.45 7.72 -9.61
CA PRO A 41 10.06 7.64 -8.29
C PRO A 41 10.04 6.20 -7.71
N CYS A 42 9.06 5.38 -8.11
CA CYS A 42 9.01 3.97 -7.72
C CYS A 42 10.14 3.17 -8.39
N LEU A 43 10.36 3.38 -9.69
CA LEU A 43 11.44 2.74 -10.45
C LEU A 43 12.82 3.10 -9.90
N GLU A 44 13.03 4.36 -9.49
CA GLU A 44 14.26 4.74 -8.81
C GLU A 44 14.40 4.04 -7.46
N GLY A 45 13.34 4.03 -6.63
CA GLY A 45 13.36 3.36 -5.33
C GLY A 45 13.61 1.86 -5.40
N LEU A 46 13.12 1.19 -6.45
CA LEU A 46 13.28 -0.26 -6.66
C LEU A 46 14.74 -0.70 -6.73
N LYS A 47 15.63 0.15 -7.27
CA LYS A 47 17.08 -0.10 -7.36
C LYS A 47 17.74 -0.29 -5.99
N HIS A 48 17.12 0.22 -4.93
CA HIS A 48 17.66 0.24 -3.58
C HIS A 48 16.95 -0.72 -2.62
N VAL A 49 15.99 -1.52 -3.09
CA VAL A 49 15.21 -2.42 -2.22
C VAL A 49 16.06 -3.53 -1.61
N LYS A 50 17.14 -3.93 -2.27
CA LYS A 50 18.03 -4.98 -1.80
C LYS A 50 19.39 -4.45 -1.37
N SER A 51 19.98 -5.09 -0.35
CA SER A 51 21.40 -4.92 -0.01
C SER A 51 22.30 -5.45 -1.13
N GLU A 52 23.60 -5.15 -1.05
CA GLU A 52 24.62 -5.73 -1.93
C GLU A 52 24.67 -7.26 -1.88
N HIS A 53 24.18 -7.87 -0.79
CA HIS A 53 24.06 -9.32 -0.60
C HIS A 53 22.68 -9.88 -0.95
N GLY A 54 21.77 -9.04 -1.47
CA GLY A 54 20.45 -9.45 -1.96
C GLY A 54 19.34 -9.53 -0.91
N GLU A 55 19.59 -9.07 0.31
CA GLU A 55 18.61 -9.06 1.41
C GLU A 55 17.61 -7.91 1.22
N MET A 56 16.32 -8.16 1.47
CA MET A 56 15.28 -7.11 1.40
C MET A 56 15.45 -6.11 2.54
N LEU A 57 15.68 -4.83 2.20
CA LEU A 57 15.80 -3.74 3.16
C LEU A 57 14.41 -3.18 3.49
N SER A 58 14.13 -3.01 4.79
CA SER A 58 12.81 -2.58 5.27
C SER A 58 12.42 -1.22 4.74
N LYS A 59 13.26 -0.20 4.96
CA LYS A 59 12.93 1.17 4.61
C LYS A 59 12.77 1.37 3.09
N PRO A 60 13.72 0.98 2.23
CA PRO A 60 13.54 1.06 0.78
C PRO A 60 12.29 0.34 0.25
N PHE A 61 11.98 -0.86 0.76
CA PHE A 61 10.77 -1.58 0.37
C PHE A 61 9.49 -0.81 0.74
N LEU A 62 9.41 -0.30 1.97
CA LEU A 62 8.26 0.46 2.46
C LEU A 62 8.12 1.80 1.72
N ASP A 63 9.24 2.46 1.40
CA ASP A 63 9.26 3.71 0.64
C ASP A 63 8.68 3.48 -0.77
N VAL A 64 9.05 2.41 -1.47
CA VAL A 64 8.43 2.05 -2.77
C VAL A 64 6.94 1.80 -2.63
N CYS A 65 6.52 1.01 -1.63
CA CYS A 65 5.10 0.73 -1.38
C CYS A 65 4.31 2.01 -1.11
N LYS A 66 4.89 2.97 -0.39
CA LYS A 66 4.29 4.26 -0.05
C LYS A 66 4.22 5.19 -1.26
N THR A 67 5.27 5.17 -2.08
CA THR A 67 5.41 6.02 -3.27
C THR A 67 4.38 5.69 -4.34
N ILE A 68 3.96 4.43 -4.46
CA ILE A 68 2.92 4.04 -5.44
C ILE A 68 1.49 4.34 -4.93
N LEU A 69 1.27 4.51 -3.62
CA LEU A 69 -0.08 4.72 -3.07
C LEU A 69 -0.83 5.94 -3.62
N PRO A 70 -0.21 7.09 -3.92
CA PRO A 70 -0.90 8.23 -4.51
C PRO A 70 -1.57 7.92 -5.86
N VAL A 71 -1.19 6.84 -6.56
CA VAL A 71 -1.92 6.35 -7.74
C VAL A 71 -3.36 5.99 -7.37
N LEU A 72 -3.61 5.49 -6.16
CA LEU A 72 -4.95 5.17 -5.67
C LEU A 72 -5.84 6.41 -5.48
N ASP A 73 -5.25 7.58 -5.19
CA ASP A 73 -6.02 8.82 -5.10
C ASP A 73 -6.65 9.18 -6.46
N LYS A 74 -6.06 8.70 -7.56
CA LYS A 74 -6.54 8.96 -8.93
C LYS A 74 -7.72 8.08 -9.32
N PHE A 75 -8.03 7.04 -8.53
CA PHE A 75 -9.26 6.27 -8.66
C PHE A 75 -10.47 6.96 -8.02
N GLY A 76 -10.26 8.06 -7.30
CA GLY A 76 -11.32 8.81 -6.63
C GLY A 76 -11.73 8.21 -5.28
N PRO A 77 -12.84 8.70 -4.67
CA PRO A 77 -13.23 8.38 -3.29
C PRO A 77 -13.43 6.90 -3.00
N ALA A 78 -13.71 6.11 -4.04
CA ALA A 78 -13.88 4.66 -3.95
C ALA A 78 -12.68 3.93 -3.34
N MET A 79 -11.46 4.43 -3.60
CA MET A 79 -10.23 3.79 -3.16
C MET A 79 -9.69 4.33 -1.83
N THR A 80 -10.37 5.31 -1.20
CA THR A 80 -9.94 5.87 0.09
C THR A 80 -9.79 4.79 1.17
N LEU A 81 -10.75 3.86 1.25
CA LEU A 81 -10.70 2.75 2.22
C LEU A 81 -9.57 1.77 1.91
N VAL A 82 -9.34 1.48 0.63
CA VAL A 82 -8.25 0.60 0.18
C VAL A 82 -6.89 1.23 0.49
N LYS A 83 -6.72 2.52 0.18
CA LYS A 83 -5.50 3.28 0.50
C LYS A 83 -5.26 3.34 2.00
N ALA A 84 -6.30 3.52 2.82
CA ALA A 84 -6.18 3.53 4.27
C ALA A 84 -5.73 2.17 4.82
N ASP A 85 -6.25 1.06 4.29
CA ASP A 85 -5.83 -0.29 4.69
C ASP A 85 -4.35 -0.54 4.37
N ILE A 86 -3.94 -0.26 3.13
CA ILE A 86 -2.53 -0.43 2.71
C ILE A 86 -1.62 0.52 3.50
N GLY A 87 -2.02 1.78 3.66
CA GLY A 87 -1.30 2.78 4.45
C GLY A 87 -1.14 2.36 5.91
N GLY A 88 -2.16 1.76 6.52
CA GLY A 88 -2.10 1.23 7.88
C GLY A 88 -1.08 0.09 8.03
N ASN A 89 -0.97 -0.79 7.02
CA ASN A 89 0.05 -1.85 7.00
C ASN A 89 1.47 -1.26 6.88
N ILE A 90 1.67 -0.27 6.01
CA ILE A 90 2.96 0.45 5.88
C ILE A 90 3.33 1.15 7.19
N SER A 91 2.43 1.96 7.76
CA SER A 91 2.68 2.71 9.00
C SER A 91 3.01 1.80 10.17
N ARG A 92 2.43 0.59 10.23
CA ARG A 92 2.75 -0.40 11.25
C ARG A 92 4.20 -0.87 11.17
N LEU A 93 4.66 -1.21 9.97
CA LEU A 93 6.04 -1.63 9.70
C LEU A 93 7.02 -0.47 9.91
N GLU A 94 6.69 0.73 9.41
CA GLU A 94 7.49 1.95 9.61
C GLU A 94 7.65 2.28 11.10
N LYS A 95 6.57 2.20 11.89
CA LYS A 95 6.64 2.46 13.33
C LYS A 95 7.59 1.50 14.05
N ASN A 96 7.57 0.22 13.69
CA ASN A 96 8.50 -0.76 14.27
C ASN A 96 9.93 -0.51 13.79
N TYR A 97 10.13 -0.21 12.50
CA TYR A 97 11.43 0.20 11.97
C TYR A 97 12.03 1.35 12.78
N LEU A 98 11.25 2.41 13.03
CA LEU A 98 11.70 3.59 13.77
C LEU A 98 12.00 3.32 15.25
N SER A 99 11.46 2.24 15.83
CA SER A 99 11.76 1.87 17.22
C SER A 99 13.18 1.34 17.41
N ASP A 100 13.73 0.68 16.38
CA ASP A 100 15.12 0.20 16.34
C ASP A 100 15.54 -0.07 14.87
N PRO A 101 16.04 0.96 14.16
CA PRO A 101 16.40 0.82 12.74
C PRO A 101 17.51 -0.20 12.47
N ASN A 102 18.37 -0.47 13.46
CA ASN A 102 19.44 -1.45 13.31
C ASN A 102 18.87 -2.87 13.37
N LYS A 103 18.01 -3.15 14.36
CA LYS A 103 17.32 -4.43 14.49
C LYS A 103 16.43 -4.71 13.28
N TYR A 104 15.69 -3.71 12.83
CA TYR A 104 14.70 -3.84 11.77
C TYR A 104 15.20 -3.41 10.39
N LYS A 105 16.53 -3.39 10.18
CA LYS A 105 17.15 -3.02 8.89
C LYS A 105 16.63 -3.87 7.73
N TYR A 106 16.47 -5.18 7.96
CA TYR A 106 16.03 -6.14 6.96
C TYR A 106 14.56 -6.52 7.15
N LEU A 107 13.80 -6.61 6.06
CA LEU A 107 12.35 -6.75 6.09
C LEU A 107 11.87 -7.99 6.85
N TYR A 108 12.63 -9.08 6.81
CA TYR A 108 12.20 -10.34 7.42
C TYR A 108 12.50 -10.43 8.93
N THR A 109 13.26 -9.48 9.48
CA THR A 109 13.53 -9.41 10.93
C THR A 109 12.27 -9.11 11.74
N PHE A 110 11.31 -8.37 11.19
CA PHE A 110 9.99 -8.16 11.81
C PHE A 110 9.32 -9.50 12.09
N VAL A 111 9.25 -10.36 11.08
CA VAL A 111 8.56 -11.64 11.16
C VAL A 111 9.31 -12.61 12.07
N GLN A 112 10.63 -12.67 11.96
CA GLN A 112 11.47 -13.53 12.80
C GLN A 112 11.30 -13.18 14.29
N GLY A 113 11.41 -11.90 14.66
CA GLY A 113 11.24 -11.47 16.05
C GLY A 113 9.83 -11.71 16.59
N GLU A 114 8.80 -11.58 15.75
CA GLU A 114 7.42 -11.87 16.15
C GLU A 114 7.13 -13.37 16.26
N ILE A 115 7.81 -14.22 15.49
CA ILE A 115 7.74 -15.68 15.65
C ILE A 115 8.40 -16.09 16.97
N GLU A 116 9.60 -15.60 17.24
CA GLU A 116 10.34 -15.88 18.48
C GLU A 116 9.54 -15.48 19.72
N SER A 117 8.87 -14.32 19.67
CA SER A 117 8.00 -13.83 20.74
C SER A 117 6.58 -14.41 20.74
N LYS A 118 6.24 -15.29 19.78
CA LYS A 118 4.91 -15.90 19.62
C LYS A 118 3.77 -14.89 19.40
N THR A 119 4.07 -13.75 18.77
CA THR A 119 3.12 -12.67 18.47
C THR A 119 2.78 -12.52 16.99
N ALA A 120 3.44 -13.28 16.09
CA ALA A 120 3.32 -13.16 14.63
C ALA A 120 1.88 -13.25 14.09
N LYS A 121 0.99 -14.02 14.73
CA LYS A 121 -0.41 -14.17 14.30
C LYS A 121 -1.36 -13.09 14.83
N GLY A 122 -0.85 -12.13 15.61
CA GLY A 122 -1.66 -11.02 16.13
C GLY A 122 -2.19 -10.15 14.99
N SER A 123 -3.42 -9.65 15.11
CA SER A 123 -4.02 -8.77 14.08
C SER A 123 -3.22 -7.48 13.87
N SER A 124 -2.53 -7.01 14.91
CA SER A 124 -1.65 -5.84 14.93
C SER A 124 -0.17 -6.15 14.70
N SER A 125 0.19 -7.41 14.38
CA SER A 125 1.59 -7.80 14.14
C SER A 125 2.12 -7.21 12.82
N CYS A 126 3.43 -6.97 12.75
CA CYS A 126 4.13 -6.62 11.53
C CYS A 126 4.10 -7.75 10.52
N THR A 127 4.06 -9.01 10.96
CA THR A 127 3.90 -10.19 10.11
C THR A 127 2.58 -10.13 9.35
N ASN A 128 1.48 -9.85 10.06
CA ASN A 128 0.17 -9.66 9.43
C ASN A 128 0.20 -8.43 8.50
N GLY A 129 0.85 -7.35 8.93
CA GLY A 129 1.04 -6.15 8.10
C GLY A 129 1.79 -6.42 6.80
N LEU A 130 2.90 -7.15 6.85
CA LEU A 130 3.71 -7.52 5.69
C LEU A 130 2.95 -8.46 4.74
N LEU A 131 2.21 -9.42 5.29
CA LEU A 131 1.39 -10.33 4.49
C LEU A 131 0.33 -9.57 3.68
N TRP A 132 -0.46 -8.72 4.34
CA TRP A 132 -1.52 -7.96 3.67
C TRP A 132 -0.97 -6.90 2.73
N LEU A 133 0.13 -6.23 3.10
CA LEU A 133 0.84 -5.32 2.21
C LEU A 133 1.31 -6.05 0.94
N THR A 134 1.94 -7.21 1.07
CA THR A 134 2.42 -7.99 -0.08
C THR A 134 1.26 -8.38 -1.00
N ARG A 135 0.14 -8.86 -0.46
CA ARG A 135 -1.04 -9.24 -1.24
C ARG A 135 -1.72 -8.05 -1.93
N ALA A 136 -1.77 -6.89 -1.27
CA ALA A 136 -2.28 -5.66 -1.88
C ALA A 136 -1.36 -5.18 -3.02
N MET A 137 -0.06 -5.30 -2.85
CA MET A 137 0.91 -4.99 -3.91
C MET A 137 0.81 -5.97 -5.08
N ASP A 138 0.52 -7.27 -4.86
CA ASP A 138 0.24 -8.22 -5.94
C ASP A 138 -0.95 -7.75 -6.79
N PHE A 139 -2.02 -7.28 -6.13
CA PHE A 139 -3.19 -6.75 -6.83
C PHE A 139 -2.83 -5.55 -7.72
N LEU A 140 -2.02 -4.59 -7.21
CA LEU A 140 -1.59 -3.43 -8.01
C LEU A 140 -0.71 -3.85 -9.18
N VAL A 141 0.24 -4.75 -8.96
CA VAL A 141 1.08 -5.28 -10.03
C VAL A 141 0.24 -6.00 -11.09
N GLU A 142 -0.74 -6.81 -10.71
CA GLU A 142 -1.60 -7.49 -11.67
C GLU A 142 -2.54 -6.52 -12.41
N LEU A 143 -3.06 -5.50 -11.71
CA LEU A 143 -3.84 -4.43 -12.31
C LEU A 143 -3.04 -3.70 -13.39
N PHE A 144 -1.81 -3.33 -13.07
CA PHE A 144 -0.90 -2.68 -14.01
C PHE A 144 -0.53 -3.58 -15.19
N ARG A 145 -0.27 -4.87 -14.97
CA ARG A 145 -0.09 -5.84 -16.08
C ARG A 145 -1.31 -5.89 -17.00
N ASN A 146 -2.50 -5.96 -16.43
CA ASN A 146 -3.74 -5.96 -17.21
C ASN A 146 -3.95 -4.65 -17.98
N LEU A 147 -3.63 -3.49 -17.38
CA LEU A 147 -3.71 -2.20 -18.06
C LEU A 147 -2.71 -2.11 -19.23
N VAL A 148 -1.51 -2.69 -19.12
CA VAL A 148 -0.54 -2.76 -20.22
C VAL A 148 -1.00 -3.72 -21.32
N ALA A 149 -1.42 -4.94 -20.95
CA ALA A 149 -1.70 -6.02 -21.89
C ALA A 149 -3.05 -5.88 -22.62
N HIS A 150 -4.04 -5.25 -21.98
CA HIS A 150 -5.41 -5.15 -22.47
C HIS A 150 -5.86 -3.70 -22.53
N GLN A 151 -5.41 -2.96 -23.54
CA GLN A 151 -5.69 -1.53 -23.66
C GLN A 151 -7.16 -1.20 -23.98
N ASP A 152 -7.90 -2.20 -24.47
CA ASP A 152 -9.32 -2.16 -24.79
C ASP A 152 -10.24 -2.47 -23.59
N TRP A 153 -9.70 -3.05 -22.51
CA TRP A 153 -10.50 -3.36 -21.32
C TRP A 153 -10.93 -2.11 -20.56
N SER A 154 -12.16 -2.11 -20.06
CA SER A 154 -12.61 -1.16 -19.04
C SER A 154 -11.83 -1.31 -17.73
N MET A 155 -11.83 -0.26 -16.90
CA MET A 155 -11.19 -0.31 -15.59
C MET A 155 -11.80 -1.41 -14.70
N SER A 156 -13.12 -1.62 -14.77
CA SER A 156 -13.78 -2.69 -14.00
C SER A 156 -13.37 -4.09 -14.45
N GLN A 157 -13.10 -4.31 -15.75
CA GLN A 157 -12.56 -5.58 -16.24
C GLN A 157 -11.15 -5.82 -15.69
N ALA A 158 -10.26 -4.82 -15.81
CA ALA A 158 -8.88 -4.92 -15.33
C ALA A 158 -8.81 -5.14 -13.81
N CYS A 159 -9.55 -4.36 -13.01
CA CYS A 159 -9.63 -4.54 -11.56
C CYS A 159 -10.27 -5.88 -11.19
N GLY A 160 -11.34 -6.28 -11.87
CA GLY A 160 -12.06 -7.52 -11.61
C GLY A 160 -11.17 -8.76 -11.80
N ASP A 161 -10.48 -8.85 -12.93
CA ASP A 161 -9.55 -9.94 -13.23
C ASP A 161 -8.38 -9.97 -12.24
N SER A 162 -7.77 -8.82 -11.96
CA SER A 162 -6.67 -8.70 -11.00
C SER A 162 -7.05 -9.19 -9.61
N TYR A 163 -8.27 -8.87 -9.16
CA TYR A 163 -8.79 -9.33 -7.88
C TYR A 163 -8.99 -10.85 -7.83
N GLN A 164 -9.52 -11.45 -8.90
CA GLN A 164 -9.70 -12.90 -8.98
C GLN A 164 -8.38 -13.65 -8.86
N LYS A 165 -7.32 -13.16 -9.52
CA LYS A 165 -5.99 -13.77 -9.52
C LYS A 165 -5.24 -13.61 -8.19
N THR A 166 -5.53 -12.56 -7.42
CA THR A 166 -4.72 -12.16 -6.25
C THR A 166 -5.47 -12.29 -4.92
N LEU A 167 -6.35 -11.34 -4.62
CA LEU A 167 -6.97 -11.14 -3.31
C LEU A 167 -8.17 -12.07 -3.06
N LYS A 168 -8.88 -12.53 -4.10
CA LYS A 168 -10.15 -13.26 -3.94
C LYS A 168 -10.03 -14.48 -3.03
N LYS A 169 -8.95 -15.27 -3.16
CA LYS A 169 -8.73 -16.48 -2.34
C LYS A 169 -8.52 -16.19 -0.84
N TRP A 170 -8.15 -14.96 -0.51
CA TRP A 170 -7.86 -14.51 0.85
C TRP A 170 -9.01 -13.74 1.49
N HIS A 171 -9.96 -13.26 0.69
CA HIS A 171 -11.11 -12.48 1.14
C HIS A 171 -12.29 -13.42 1.44
N GLY A 172 -12.79 -13.35 2.67
CA GLY A 172 -14.09 -13.89 3.05
C GLY A 172 -15.25 -13.18 2.34
N TRP A 173 -16.47 -13.51 2.74
CA TRP A 173 -17.67 -12.99 2.07
C TRP A 173 -17.84 -11.49 2.27
N ILE A 174 -17.42 -10.94 3.42
CA ILE A 174 -17.54 -9.51 3.74
C ILE A 174 -16.56 -8.75 2.85
N ALA A 175 -15.27 -9.07 2.94
CA ALA A 175 -14.25 -8.43 2.12
C ALA A 175 -14.50 -8.58 0.60
N SER A 176 -15.04 -9.73 0.15
CA SER A 176 -15.43 -9.94 -1.25
C SER A 176 -16.59 -9.04 -1.69
N SER A 177 -17.58 -8.87 -0.84
CA SER A 177 -18.74 -8.02 -1.13
C SER A 177 -18.34 -6.55 -1.19
N SER A 178 -17.50 -6.11 -0.24
CA SER A 178 -16.92 -4.76 -0.23
C SER A 178 -16.15 -4.46 -1.51
N PHE A 179 -15.31 -5.40 -1.98
CA PHE A 179 -14.61 -5.23 -3.25
C PHE A 179 -15.59 -5.08 -4.43
N THR A 180 -16.64 -5.91 -4.49
CA THR A 180 -17.63 -5.86 -5.56
C THR A 180 -18.35 -4.50 -5.60
N MET A 181 -18.62 -3.90 -4.45
CA MET A 181 -19.19 -2.55 -4.39
C MET A 181 -18.18 -1.48 -4.81
N ALA A 182 -16.93 -1.57 -4.35
CA ALA A 182 -15.87 -0.65 -4.76
C ALA A 182 -15.60 -0.69 -6.28
N LEU A 183 -15.70 -1.86 -6.90
CA LEU A 183 -15.51 -2.05 -8.35
C LEU A 183 -16.53 -1.27 -9.20
N LYS A 184 -17.76 -1.09 -8.69
CA LYS A 184 -18.79 -0.28 -9.36
C LYS A 184 -18.45 1.21 -9.40
N LEU A 185 -17.50 1.63 -8.58
CA LEU A 185 -17.01 3.01 -8.48
C LEU A 185 -15.65 3.18 -9.17
N ALA A 186 -15.19 2.16 -9.91
CA ALA A 186 -13.96 2.27 -10.70
C ALA A 186 -14.06 3.45 -11.69
N PRO A 187 -12.97 4.21 -11.86
CA PRO A 187 -12.98 5.38 -12.75
C PRO A 187 -13.09 4.96 -14.21
N ASP A 188 -13.41 5.95 -15.07
CA ASP A 188 -13.16 5.80 -16.50
C ASP A 188 -11.67 5.54 -16.76
N ARG A 189 -11.38 4.58 -17.62
CA ARG A 189 -10.01 4.17 -17.93
C ARG A 189 -9.20 5.30 -18.54
N LYS A 190 -9.76 6.00 -19.54
CA LYS A 190 -9.03 7.04 -20.26
C LYS A 190 -8.64 8.14 -19.27
N LYS A 191 -9.59 8.61 -18.45
CA LYS A 191 -9.32 9.59 -17.39
C LYS A 191 -8.25 9.13 -16.43
N PHE A 192 -8.29 7.87 -16.01
CA PHE A 192 -7.27 7.31 -15.12
C PHE A 192 -5.87 7.35 -15.76
N ILE A 193 -5.73 6.83 -16.99
CA ILE A 193 -4.47 6.82 -17.72
C ILE A 193 -3.95 8.26 -17.95
N ASP A 194 -4.81 9.18 -18.40
CA ASP A 194 -4.45 10.59 -18.61
C ASP A 194 -3.85 11.21 -17.34
N VAL A 195 -4.40 10.88 -16.16
CA VAL A 195 -3.95 11.42 -14.87
C VAL A 195 -2.62 10.83 -14.41
N ILE A 196 -2.35 9.55 -14.68
CA ILE A 196 -1.12 8.88 -14.22
C ILE A 196 0.06 9.00 -15.20
N SER A 197 -0.22 9.36 -16.46
CA SER A 197 0.80 9.41 -17.52
C SER A 197 1.83 10.51 -17.33
N GLY A 198 1.44 11.65 -16.74
CA GLY A 198 2.33 12.79 -16.60
C GLY A 198 2.93 13.22 -17.94
N SER A 199 4.26 13.29 -18.01
CA SER A 199 5.00 13.59 -19.25
C SER A 199 5.75 12.38 -19.83
N GLY A 200 5.64 11.20 -19.19
CA GLY A 200 6.39 9.98 -19.54
C GLY A 200 5.60 8.98 -20.38
N ASP A 201 6.29 7.90 -20.78
CA ASP A 201 5.65 6.73 -21.39
C ASP A 201 5.07 5.83 -20.31
N ILE A 202 3.79 6.06 -20.00
CA ILE A 202 3.08 5.37 -18.92
C ILE A 202 3.08 3.86 -19.06
N TYR A 203 2.99 3.33 -20.28
CA TYR A 203 2.87 1.89 -20.48
C TYR A 203 4.21 1.20 -20.33
N THR A 204 5.29 1.84 -20.81
CA THR A 204 6.67 1.36 -20.60
C THR A 204 7.05 1.41 -19.12
N ASP A 205 6.75 2.50 -18.43
CA ASP A 205 7.07 2.64 -17.00
C ASP A 205 6.26 1.65 -16.14
N MET A 206 4.97 1.47 -16.46
CA MET A 206 4.10 0.51 -15.79
C MET A 206 4.56 -0.94 -16.01
N ALA A 207 5.00 -1.28 -17.23
CA ALA A 207 5.57 -2.59 -17.54
C ALA A 207 6.87 -2.82 -16.77
N SER A 208 7.75 -1.82 -16.72
CA SER A 208 9.02 -1.86 -15.98
C SER A 208 8.78 -2.10 -14.49
N PHE A 209 7.87 -1.34 -13.88
CA PHE A 209 7.49 -1.49 -12.48
C PHE A 209 6.99 -2.91 -12.19
N CYS A 210 6.11 -3.45 -13.03
CA CYS A 210 5.59 -4.82 -12.89
C CYS A 210 6.69 -5.88 -12.99
N SER A 211 7.69 -5.66 -13.84
CA SER A 211 8.81 -6.59 -14.07
C SER A 211 9.83 -6.58 -12.93
N GLU A 212 10.05 -5.42 -12.30
CA GLU A 212 11.03 -5.24 -11.23
C GLU A 212 10.44 -5.52 -9.84
N PHE A 213 9.22 -5.05 -9.57
CA PHE A 213 8.59 -5.20 -8.25
C PHE A 213 7.98 -6.60 -8.05
N GLY A 214 7.43 -7.20 -9.11
CA GLY A 214 6.83 -8.54 -9.05
C GLY A 214 7.74 -9.61 -8.43
N PRO A 215 9.02 -9.74 -8.85
CA PRO A 215 9.96 -10.66 -8.21
C PRO A 215 10.21 -10.38 -6.72
N LEU A 216 10.20 -9.12 -6.28
CA LEU A 216 10.37 -8.76 -4.86
C LEU A 216 9.20 -9.28 -4.02
N LEU A 217 7.96 -9.15 -4.53
CA LEU A 217 6.78 -9.73 -3.88
C LEU A 217 6.84 -11.26 -3.82
N GLN A 218 7.37 -11.92 -4.86
CA GLN A 218 7.60 -13.36 -4.83
C GLN A 218 8.59 -13.80 -3.75
N TYR A 219 9.63 -12.99 -3.46
CA TYR A 219 10.51 -13.25 -2.33
C TYR A 219 9.74 -13.18 -1.00
N ASN A 220 8.86 -12.19 -0.83
CA ASN A 220 8.02 -12.07 0.37
C ASN A 220 7.12 -13.31 0.55
N HIS A 221 6.43 -13.74 -0.51
CA HIS A 221 5.58 -14.93 -0.46
C HIS A 221 6.37 -16.19 -0.10
N LYS A 222 7.54 -16.40 -0.73
CA LYS A 222 8.41 -17.56 -0.44
C LYS A 222 8.88 -17.55 1.02
N PHE A 223 9.25 -16.40 1.53
CA PHE A 223 9.66 -16.26 2.94
C PHE A 223 8.49 -16.50 3.89
N LEU A 224 7.34 -15.84 3.70
CA LEU A 224 6.17 -16.01 4.56
C LEU A 224 5.69 -17.48 4.57
N ALA A 225 5.71 -18.15 3.43
CA ALA A 225 5.38 -19.57 3.33
C ALA A 225 6.39 -20.47 4.06
N SER A 226 7.70 -20.17 3.98
CA SER A 226 8.73 -20.97 4.66
C SER A 226 8.60 -20.95 6.18
N VAL A 227 7.97 -19.90 6.73
CA VAL A 227 7.68 -19.75 8.16
C VAL A 227 6.20 -19.96 8.52
N ARG A 228 5.37 -20.44 7.58
CA ARG A 228 3.93 -20.73 7.76
C ARG A 228 3.10 -19.51 8.21
N MET A 229 3.40 -18.34 7.65
CA MET A 229 2.71 -17.07 7.90
C MET A 229 2.02 -16.54 6.63
N ASP A 230 1.60 -17.43 5.74
CA ASP A 230 1.04 -17.12 4.42
C ASP A 230 -0.47 -17.45 4.27
N ASP A 231 -1.10 -18.08 5.26
CA ASP A 231 -2.45 -18.66 5.15
C ASP A 231 -3.58 -17.82 5.77
N MET A 232 -3.26 -16.71 6.46
CA MET A 232 -4.26 -15.86 7.12
C MET A 232 -5.28 -15.29 6.12
N LYS A 233 -6.57 -15.24 6.50
CA LYS A 233 -7.67 -14.73 5.66
C LYS A 233 -8.38 -13.54 6.32
N ALA A 234 -8.92 -12.65 5.50
CA ALA A 234 -9.82 -11.60 5.95
C ALA A 234 -11.25 -12.15 6.02
N SER A 235 -12.02 -11.68 6.99
CA SER A 235 -13.45 -12.01 7.12
C SER A 235 -14.30 -11.42 5.99
#